data_AF-A0A8C9FBT4-F1
#
_entry.id   AF-A0A8C9FBT4-F1
#
_cell.length_a   1.000
_cell.length_b   1.000
_cell.length_c   1.000
_cell.angle_alpha   90.00
_cell.angle_beta   90.00
_cell.angle_gamma   90.00
#
_symmetry.space_group_name_H-M   'P 1'
#
loop_
_entity.id
_entity.type
_entity.pdbx_description
1 polymer ?
#
loop_
_entity_poly.entity_id
_entity_poly.type
_entity_poly.pdbx_seq_one_letter_code
_entity_poly.pdbx_strand_id
1 'polypeptide(L)' 'MAARRALKAVLVDLSGTLHVEDSAVPGAQEALKRQVASFCFL' A
#
# COMPACT_ATOMS: atom_id res chain seq x y z
N MET A 1 10.29 -24.72 4.13
CA MET A 1 9.58 -23.58 3.51
C MET A 1 8.80 -22.86 4.59
N ALA A 2 9.09 -21.59 4.86
CA ALA A 2 8.27 -20.80 5.78
C ALA A 2 6.88 -20.64 5.16
N ALA A 3 5.83 -21.06 5.87
CA ALA A 3 4.47 -20.87 5.41
C ALA A 3 4.24 -19.36 5.16
N ARG A 4 3.90 -19.01 3.92
CA ARG A 4 3.64 -17.62 3.52
C ARG A 4 2.34 -17.18 4.20
N ARG A 5 2.44 -16.60 5.41
CA ARG A 5 1.29 -16.01 6.10
C ARG A 5 0.81 -14.82 5.28
N ALA A 6 -0.46 -14.83 4.89
CA ALA A 6 -1.06 -13.69 4.21
C ALA A 6 -1.08 -12.48 5.15
N LEU A 7 -0.52 -11.36 4.70
CA LEU A 7 -0.66 -10.08 5.38
C LEU A 7 -2.13 -9.63 5.25
N LYS A 8 -2.82 -9.50 6.37
CA LYS A 8 -4.26 -9.14 6.41
C LYS A 8 -4.49 -7.63 6.33
N ALA A 9 -3.54 -6.86 6.84
CA ALA A 9 -3.58 -5.41 6.82
C ALA A 9 -2.16 -4.84 6.76
N VAL A 10 -2.03 -3.65 6.18
CA VAL A 10 -0.76 -2.93 6.05
C VAL A 10 -1.00 -1.47 6.44
N LEU A 11 -0.10 -0.93 7.26
CA LEU A 11 -0.04 0.49 7.56
C LEU A 11 0.77 1.19 6.48
N VAL A 12 0.19 2.22 5.86
CA VAL A 12 0.79 2.93 4.74
C VAL A 12 0.75 4.42 5.04
N ASP A 13 1.91 5.07 4.98
CA ASP A 13 2.01 6.51 5.04
C ASP A 13 1.48 7.14 3.75
N LEU A 14 0.85 8.30 3.83
CA LEU A 14 0.39 9.00 2.62
C LEU A 14 1.56 9.73 1.94
N SER A 15 2.18 10.67 2.65
CA SER A 15 3.13 11.66 2.10
C SER A 15 4.53 11.08 1.88
N GLY A 16 4.89 10.87 0.61
CA GLY A 16 6.16 10.30 0.20
C GLY A 16 6.08 8.81 -0.12
N THR A 17 4.93 8.17 0.11
CA THR A 17 4.69 6.77 -0.27
C THR A 17 3.63 6.64 -1.36
N LEU A 18 2.44 7.22 -1.17
CA LEU A 18 1.36 7.16 -2.17
C LEU A 18 1.23 8.44 -2.98
N HIS A 19 1.57 9.59 -2.39
CA HIS A 19 1.59 10.86 -3.08
C HIS A 19 2.83 11.68 -2.70
N VAL A 20 3.27 12.53 -3.62
CA VAL A 20 4.25 13.58 -3.38
C VAL A 20 3.61 14.87 -3.87
N GLU A 21 3.46 15.85 -2.97
CA GLU A 21 2.69 17.08 -3.21
C GLU A 21 1.26 16.74 -3.68
N ASP A 22 0.82 17.21 -4.83
CA ASP A 22 -0.51 16.93 -5.40
C ASP A 22 -0.49 15.78 -6.43
N SER A 23 0.65 15.08 -6.56
CA SER A 23 0.85 14.03 -7.54
C SER A 23 0.89 12.64 -6.90
N ALA A 24 0.15 11.68 -7.47
CA ALA A 24 0.27 10.29 -7.06
C ALA A 24 1.61 9.70 -7.52
N VAL A 25 2.25 8.89 -6.66
CA VAL A 25 3.47 8.18 -7.06
C VAL A 25 3.13 7.19 -8.18
N PRO A 26 3.91 7.12 -9.26
CA PRO A 26 3.69 6.18 -10.34
C PRO A 26 3.55 4.74 -9.82
N GLY A 27 2.45 4.08 -10.18
CA GLY A 27 2.17 2.70 -9.75
C GLY A 27 1.54 2.56 -8.36
N ALA A 28 1.41 3.63 -7.56
CA ALA A 28 0.77 3.58 -6.25
C ALA A 28 -0.67 3.07 -6.32
N GLN A 29 -1.45 3.57 -7.28
CA GLN A 29 -2.84 3.13 -7.48
C GLN A 29 -2.92 1.63 -7.84
N GLU A 30 -2.02 1.15 -8.69
CA GLU A 30 -1.99 -0.26 -9.11
C GLU A 30 -1.51 -1.18 -7.98
N ALA A 31 -0.59 -0.70 -7.13
CA ALA A 31 -0.13 -1.40 -5.95
C ALA A 31 -1.26 -1.59 -4.91
N LEU A 32 -2.13 -0.59 -4.75
CA LEU A 32 -3.32 -0.70 -3.91
C LEU A 32 -4.33 -1.70 -4.48
N LYS A 33 -4.62 -1.65 -5.79
CA LYS A 33 -5.57 -2.57 -6.45
C LYS A 33 -5.14 -4.03 -6.41
N ARG A 34 -3.83 -4.31 -6.48
CA ARG A 34 -3.29 -5.69 -6.49
C ARG A 34 -3.31 -6.37 -5.12
N GLN A 35 -3.55 -5.61 -4.05
CA GLN A 35 -3.58 -6.14 -2.70
C GLN A 35 -5.02 -6.30 -2.21
N VAL A 36 -5.31 -7.49 -1.67
CA VAL A 36 -6.57 -7.79 -0.96
C VAL A 36 -6.49 -7.45 0.54
N ALA A 37 -5.38 -6.84 0.98
CA ALA A 37 -5.16 -6.47 2.36
C ALA A 37 -5.90 -5.18 2.70
N SER A 38 -6.40 -5.08 3.93
CA SER A 38 -6.97 -3.84 4.43
C SER A 38 -5.87 -2.79 4.60
N PHE A 39 -5.99 -1.65 3.94
CA PHE A 39 -5.09 -0.53 4.12
C PHE A 39 -5.56 0.34 5.28
N CYS A 40 -4.63 0.70 6.15
CA CYS A 40 -4.86 1.69 7.19
C CYS A 40 -3.87 2.83 6.93
N PHE A 41 -4.39 3.99 6.55
CA PHE A 41 -3.58 5.16 6.21
C PHE A 41 -3.38 6.00 7.46
N LEU A 42 -2.12 6.35 7.72
CA LEU A 42 -1.69 7.30 8.77
C LEU A 42 -1.66 8.71 8.18
#